data_AF-M4ETV2-F1
#
_entry.id   AF-M4ETV2-F1
#
_cell.length_a   1.000
_cell.length_b   1.000
_cell.length_c   1.000
_cell.angle_alpha   90.00
_cell.angle_beta   90.00
_cell.angle_gamma   90.00
#
_symmetry.space_group_name_H-M   'P 1'
#
loop_
_entity.id
_entity.type
_entity.pdbx_description
1 polymer ?
#
loop_
_entity_poly.entity_id
_entity_poly.type
_entity_poly.pdbx_seq_one_letter_code
_entity_poly.pdbx_strand_id
1 'polypeptide(L)'
;MAEENEGEPVDDLALMKRAYTNKKTGQIDDGLVRDVVSLVQTQVYDEVSQFQTDDDDSAALTNLSWVRINEIVESKKGRLVGLGRRSRSAAPSSAPPPYVDPEVSLSSRDDKDDRISALETQMAAQQAGYETQKRLNEQMMEMMKRIVRTYHHLGVDNCESRFIHVSNSAELGC
;
A
#
# COMPACT_ATOMS: atom_id res chain seq x y z
N MET A 1 28.25 26.86 12.32
CA MET A 1 28.36 25.86 11.24
C MET A 1 27.23 24.88 11.45
N ALA A 2 26.19 24.95 10.62
CA ALA A 2 25.11 23.98 10.66
C ALA A 2 25.54 22.85 9.73
N GLU A 3 25.91 21.72 10.32
CA GLU A 3 26.24 20.49 9.63
C GLU A 3 24.95 19.98 8.99
N GLU A 4 24.86 20.13 7.68
CA GLU A 4 23.83 19.51 6.85
C GLU A 4 23.98 17.99 7.01
N ASN A 5 23.05 17.37 7.75
CA ASN A 5 22.96 15.92 7.79
C ASN A 5 22.50 15.47 6.40
N GLU A 6 23.46 14.97 5.60
CA GLU A 6 23.20 14.23 4.39
C GLU A 6 22.17 13.13 4.72
N GLY A 7 21.02 13.19 4.03
CA GLY A 7 19.85 12.38 4.31
C GLY A 7 20.11 10.90 4.03
N GLU A 8 20.79 10.22 4.96
CA GLU A 8 20.65 8.77 5.08
C GLU A 8 19.17 8.46 5.33
N PRO A 9 18.59 7.50 4.59
CA PRO A 9 17.25 7.03 4.89
C PRO A 9 17.26 6.50 6.32
N VAL A 10 16.54 7.17 7.22
CA VAL A 10 16.41 6.74 8.60
C VAL A 10 15.75 5.37 8.58
N ASP A 11 16.48 4.34 9.02
CA ASP A 11 15.92 3.02 9.25
C ASP A 11 14.97 3.10 10.46
N ASP A 12 13.70 3.34 10.16
CA ASP A 12 12.62 3.47 11.14
C ASP A 12 12.51 2.24 12.04
N LEU A 13 12.87 1.05 11.53
CA LEU A 13 12.87 -0.20 12.29
C LEU A 13 14.03 -0.22 13.30
N ALA A 14 15.22 0.21 12.89
CA ALA A 14 16.37 0.36 13.79
C ALA A 14 16.13 1.45 14.85
N LEU A 15 15.50 2.56 14.46
CA LEU A 15 15.14 3.66 15.35
C LEU A 15 14.12 3.19 16.41
N MET A 16 13.07 2.48 15.99
CA MET A 16 12.07 1.89 16.87
C MET A 16 12.71 0.87 17.82
N LYS A 17 13.53 -0.05 17.31
CA LYS A 17 14.24 -1.04 18.13
C LYS A 17 15.09 -0.35 19.20
N ARG A 18 15.84 0.70 18.84
CA ARG A 18 16.70 1.44 19.78
C ARG A 18 15.89 2.20 20.85
N ALA A 19 14.75 2.76 20.50
CA ALA A 19 13.91 3.52 21.41
C ALA A 19 13.30 2.64 22.53
N TYR A 20 12.92 1.41 22.21
CA TYR A 20 12.23 0.50 23.13
C TYR A 20 13.14 -0.58 23.75
N THR A 21 14.43 -0.57 23.44
CA THR A 21 15.41 -1.49 24.04
C THR A 21 15.84 -0.99 25.42
N ASN A 22 15.67 -1.84 26.44
CA ASN A 22 16.15 -1.60 27.78
C ASN A 22 17.68 -1.70 27.83
N LYS A 23 18.34 -0.61 28.23
CA LYS A 23 19.81 -0.51 28.26
C LYS A 23 20.49 -1.49 29.22
N LYS A 24 19.77 -2.02 30.21
CA LYS A 24 20.31 -2.97 31.19
C LYS A 24 20.23 -4.41 30.71
N THR A 25 19.18 -4.77 29.99
CA THR A 25 18.92 -6.15 29.54
C THR A 25 19.23 -6.37 28.06
N GLY A 26 19.33 -5.30 27.27
CA GLY A 26 19.52 -5.36 25.81
C GLY A 26 18.30 -5.87 25.05
N GLN A 27 17.15 -6.01 25.71
CA GLN A 27 15.91 -6.53 25.13
C GLN A 27 14.85 -5.43 25.00
N ILE A 28 13.94 -5.62 24.04
CA ILE A 28 12.75 -4.77 23.90
C ILE A 28 11.80 -5.09 25.06
N ASP A 29 11.48 -4.07 25.86
CA ASP A 29 10.65 -4.20 27.07
C ASP A 29 9.15 -4.20 26.73
N ASP A 30 8.77 -3.51 25.65
CA ASP A 30 7.41 -3.47 25.15
C ASP A 30 7.10 -4.74 24.32
N GLY A 31 6.09 -5.49 24.76
CA GLY A 31 5.68 -6.73 24.10
C GLY A 31 5.18 -6.54 22.67
N LEU A 32 4.45 -5.46 22.39
CA LEU A 32 3.92 -5.17 21.05
C LEU A 32 5.04 -4.74 20.11
N VAL A 33 5.95 -3.89 20.57
CA VAL A 33 7.10 -3.46 19.76
C VAL A 33 8.01 -4.65 19.46
N ARG A 34 8.18 -5.57 20.42
CA ARG A 34 8.94 -6.80 20.20
C ARG A 34 8.32 -7.66 19.09
N ASP A 35 7.01 -7.84 19.11
CA ASP A 35 6.30 -8.65 18.11
C ASP A 35 6.34 -7.98 16.73
N VAL A 36 6.15 -6.66 16.65
CA VAL A 36 6.24 -5.89 15.39
C VAL A 36 7.65 -5.95 14.81
N VAL A 37 8.69 -5.73 15.62
CA VAL A 37 10.08 -5.80 15.15
C VAL A 37 10.42 -7.21 14.66
N SER A 38 9.98 -8.25 15.37
CA SER A 38 10.17 -9.64 14.96
C SER A 38 9.45 -9.96 13.66
N LEU A 39 8.20 -9.51 13.51
CA LEU A 39 7.39 -9.74 12.31
C LEU A 39 8.02 -9.09 11.09
N VAL A 40 8.42 -7.82 11.19
CA VAL A 40 9.05 -7.08 10.09
C VAL A 40 10.41 -7.68 9.74
N GLN A 41 11.24 -8.04 10.72
CA GLN A 41 12.52 -8.72 10.46
C GLN A 41 12.33 -10.06 9.75
N THR A 42 11.27 -10.81 10.08
CA THR A 42 10.97 -12.11 9.45
C THR A 42 10.46 -11.93 8.02
N GLN A 43 9.55 -10.97 7.79
CA GLN A 43 9.00 -10.69 6.47
C GLN A 43 10.04 -10.13 5.51
N VAL A 44 10.88 -9.19 5.97
CA VAL A 44 11.96 -8.63 5.14
C VAL A 44 12.98 -9.72 4.76
N TYR A 45 13.23 -10.71 5.62
CA TYR A 45 14.12 -11.82 5.28
C TYR A 45 13.48 -12.81 4.30
N ASP A 46 12.20 -13.16 4.47
CA ASP A 46 11.49 -14.13 3.61
C ASP A 46 11.19 -13.57 2.21
N GLU A 47 10.82 -12.28 2.12
CA GLU A 47 10.59 -11.59 0.85
C GLU A 47 11.90 -11.32 0.08
N VAL A 48 13.01 -11.01 0.76
CA VAL A 48 14.32 -10.86 0.11
C VAL A 48 14.89 -12.21 -0.33
N SER A 49 14.59 -13.30 0.39
CA SER A 49 15.02 -14.66 0.05
C SER A 49 14.28 -15.22 -1.19
N GLN A 50 13.03 -14.80 -1.45
CA GLN A 50 12.30 -15.19 -2.66
C GLN A 50 12.81 -14.55 -3.97
N PHE A 51 13.67 -13.54 -3.90
CA PHE A 51 14.28 -12.93 -5.09
C PHE A 51 15.61 -13.59 -5.52
N GLN A 52 16.05 -14.65 -4.85
CA GLN A 52 17.20 -15.46 -5.27
C GLN A 52 16.86 -16.96 -5.24
N THR A 53 15.92 -17.37 -6.07
CA THR A 53 16.09 -18.64 -6.78
C THR A 53 16.25 -18.31 -8.26
N ASP A 54 17.50 -18.05 -8.63
CA ASP A 54 17.97 -18.14 -9.99
C ASP A 54 17.69 -19.56 -10.51
N ASP A 55 17.26 -19.62 -11.76
CA ASP A 55 17.19 -20.79 -12.63
C ASP A 55 16.02 -21.79 -12.40
N ASP A 56 14.85 -21.47 -12.96
CA ASP A 56 14.08 -22.51 -13.66
C ASP A 56 13.37 -21.94 -14.90
N ASP A 57 13.61 -22.61 -16.03
CA ASP A 57 13.15 -22.29 -17.37
C ASP A 57 11.61 -22.30 -17.46
N SER A 58 10.96 -21.14 -17.38
CA SER A 58 9.54 -21.03 -17.77
C SER A 58 9.13 -19.62 -18.22
N ALA A 59 9.34 -19.36 -19.52
CA ALA A 59 8.35 -18.88 -20.50
C ALA A 59 7.21 -17.90 -20.13
N ALA A 60 7.33 -17.04 -19.12
CA ALA A 60 6.34 -15.99 -18.84
C ALA A 60 7.00 -14.60 -18.80
N LEU A 61 7.41 -14.13 -19.99
CA LEU A 61 7.79 -12.74 -20.24
C LEU A 61 6.56 -11.82 -20.11
N THR A 62 6.11 -11.55 -18.89
CA THR A 62 5.24 -10.43 -18.58
C THR A 62 6.04 -9.42 -17.79
N ASN A 63 6.53 -8.39 -18.50
CA ASN A 63 6.91 -7.03 -18.05
C ASN A 63 8.04 -6.47 -18.92
N LEU A 64 7.82 -6.43 -20.24
CA LEU A 64 8.70 -5.67 -21.13
C LEU A 64 8.34 -4.18 -21.02
N SER A 65 9.35 -3.31 -20.88
CA SER A 65 9.13 -1.87 -20.92
C SER A 65 8.57 -1.47 -22.31
N TRP A 66 7.76 -0.41 -22.36
CA TRP A 66 7.10 0.07 -23.58
C TRP A 66 8.09 0.30 -24.75
N VAL A 67 9.33 0.71 -24.43
CA VAL A 67 10.41 0.87 -25.41
C VAL A 67 10.81 -0.47 -26.04
N ARG A 68 10.92 -1.53 -25.24
CA ARG A 68 11.25 -2.89 -25.68
C ARG A 68 10.08 -3.53 -26.45
N ILE A 69 8.84 -3.17 -26.12
CA ILE A 69 7.64 -3.56 -26.88
C ILE A 69 7.64 -2.91 -28.27
N ASN A 70 7.95 -1.61 -28.38
CA ASN A 70 8.03 -0.93 -29.67
C ASN A 70 9.17 -1.45 -30.54
N GLU A 71 10.31 -1.81 -29.93
CA GLU A 71 11.40 -2.49 -30.64
C GLU A 71 10.96 -3.84 -31.23
N ILE A 72 10.11 -4.60 -30.53
CA ILE A 72 9.51 -5.85 -31.02
C ILE A 72 8.45 -5.61 -32.09
N VAL A 73 7.71 -4.51 -32.01
CA VAL A 73 6.69 -4.12 -33.01
C VAL A 73 7.36 -3.64 -34.31
N GLU A 74 8.39 -2.80 -34.21
CA GLU A 74 9.14 -2.30 -35.36
C GLU A 74 10.00 -3.39 -36.01
N SER A 75 10.59 -4.30 -35.23
CA SER A 75 11.30 -5.48 -35.78
C SER A 75 10.37 -6.52 -36.44
N LYS A 76 9.05 -6.44 -36.19
CA LYS A 76 8.03 -7.28 -36.85
C LYS A 76 7.34 -6.60 -38.04
N LYS A 77 7.81 -5.43 -38.48
CA LYS A 77 7.36 -4.77 -39.72
C LYS A 77 7.96 -5.41 -40.97
N GLY A 78 8.02 -6.75 -40.99
CA GLY A 78 8.48 -7.57 -42.09
C GLY A 78 7.50 -8.71 -42.33
N ARG A 79 6.63 -8.54 -43.33
CA ARG A 79 5.72 -9.53 -43.96
C ARG A 79 5.17 -10.62 -43.01
N LEU A 80 3.97 -10.39 -42.47
CA LEU A 80 3.13 -11.44 -41.88
C LEU A 80 2.74 -12.45 -42.97
N VAL A 81 3.58 -13.47 -43.18
CA VAL A 81 3.24 -14.61 -44.02
C VAL A 81 2.35 -15.54 -43.22
N GLY A 82 1.10 -15.67 -43.66
CA GLY A 82 0.14 -16.59 -43.06
C GLY A 82 0.70 -18.00 -42.99
N LEU A 83 0.71 -18.59 -41.79
CA LEU A 83 1.01 -20.00 -41.59
C LEU A 83 -0.19 -20.84 -42.05
N GLY A 84 -0.33 -20.90 -43.37
CA GLY A 84 -1.17 -21.86 -44.04
C GLY A 84 -0.61 -23.27 -43.84
N ARG A 85 -1.52 -24.18 -43.49
CA ARG A 85 -1.48 -25.63 -43.69
C ARG A 85 -0.55 -26.41 -42.76
N ARG A 86 -1.07 -26.73 -41.57
CA ARG A 86 -0.70 -27.98 -40.89
C ARG A 86 -1.28 -29.14 -41.69
N SER A 87 -0.39 -29.95 -42.25
CA SER A 87 -0.68 -31.22 -42.88
C SER A 87 -1.51 -32.09 -41.95
N ARG A 88 -2.63 -32.59 -42.49
CA ARG A 88 -3.59 -33.47 -41.85
C ARG A 88 -2.99 -34.88 -41.80
N SER A 89 -2.58 -35.34 -40.63
CA SER A 89 -2.36 -36.78 -40.35
C SER A 89 -2.14 -37.03 -38.85
N ALA A 90 -3.21 -36.89 -38.08
CA ALA A 90 -3.44 -37.60 -36.82
C ALA A 90 -4.96 -37.84 -36.74
N ALA A 91 -5.36 -39.06 -36.39
CA ALA A 91 -6.73 -39.54 -36.47
C ALA A 91 -7.73 -38.58 -35.78
N PRO A 92 -8.94 -38.34 -36.34
CA PRO A 92 -9.97 -37.63 -35.60
C PRO A 92 -10.34 -38.48 -34.39
N SER A 93 -10.13 -37.95 -33.19
CA SER A 93 -10.73 -38.52 -31.99
C SER A 93 -12.23 -38.62 -32.23
N SER A 94 -12.72 -39.85 -32.39
CA SER A 94 -14.11 -40.19 -32.72
C SER A 94 -15.07 -39.99 -31.54
N ALA A 95 -14.63 -39.35 -30.46
CA ALA A 95 -15.47 -39.03 -29.33
C ALA A 95 -16.08 -37.64 -29.55
N PRO A 96 -17.41 -37.51 -29.74
CA PRO A 96 -18.05 -36.22 -29.59
C PRO A 96 -17.75 -35.68 -28.18
N PRO A 97 -17.47 -34.37 -28.02
CA PRO A 97 -17.40 -33.79 -26.68
C PRO A 97 -18.70 -34.16 -25.94
N PRO A 98 -18.65 -34.50 -24.64
CA PRO A 98 -19.86 -34.77 -23.89
C PRO A 98 -20.81 -33.60 -24.11
N TYR A 99 -22.01 -33.88 -24.61
CA TYR A 99 -23.02 -32.87 -24.87
C TYR A 99 -23.39 -32.24 -23.53
N VAL A 100 -22.84 -31.07 -23.26
CA VAL A 100 -23.26 -30.21 -22.15
C VAL A 100 -24.48 -29.47 -22.66
N ASP A 101 -25.62 -29.66 -22.00
CA ASP A 101 -26.86 -28.98 -22.32
C ASP A 101 -26.64 -27.45 -22.37
N PRO A 102 -26.90 -26.80 -23.51
CA PRO A 102 -26.77 -25.35 -23.65
C PRO A 102 -27.56 -24.57 -22.58
N GLU A 103 -28.72 -25.07 -22.16
CA GLU A 103 -29.61 -24.41 -21.17
C GLU A 103 -28.96 -24.37 -19.77
N VAL A 104 -28.28 -25.44 -19.37
CA VAL A 104 -27.53 -25.51 -18.10
C VAL A 104 -26.34 -24.56 -18.11
N SER A 105 -25.73 -24.36 -19.28
CA SER A 105 -24.60 -23.44 -19.45
C SER A 105 -25.04 -21.97 -19.40
N LEU A 106 -26.22 -21.66 -19.94
CA LEU A 106 -26.81 -20.31 -19.90
C LEU A 106 -27.25 -19.96 -18.49
N SER A 107 -28.05 -20.81 -17.84
CA SER A 107 -28.47 -20.62 -16.45
C SER A 107 -27.30 -20.52 -15.47
N SER A 108 -26.20 -21.26 -15.68
CA SER A 108 -24.98 -21.10 -14.87
C SER A 108 -24.26 -19.78 -15.09
N ARG A 109 -24.40 -19.14 -16.26
CA ARG A 109 -23.82 -17.82 -16.52
C ARG A 109 -24.69 -16.74 -15.90
N ASP A 110 -26.00 -16.84 -16.02
CA ASP A 110 -26.94 -15.90 -15.41
C ASP A 110 -26.76 -15.85 -13.88
N ASP A 111 -26.66 -17.00 -13.21
CA ASP A 111 -26.41 -17.07 -11.75
C ASP A 111 -25.07 -16.40 -11.34
N LYS A 112 -24.03 -16.55 -12.17
CA LYS A 112 -22.74 -15.92 -11.93
C LYS A 112 -22.81 -14.41 -12.17
N ASP A 113 -23.54 -13.96 -13.18
CA ASP A 113 -23.73 -12.54 -13.49
C ASP A 113 -24.58 -11.84 -12.41
N ASP A 114 -25.59 -12.51 -11.87
CA ASP A 114 -26.36 -12.05 -10.71
C ASP A 114 -25.48 -11.91 -9.46
N ARG A 115 -24.64 -12.92 -9.19
CA ARG A 115 -23.69 -12.88 -8.08
C ARG A 115 -22.64 -11.77 -8.25
N ILE A 116 -22.16 -11.51 -9.46
CA ILE A 116 -21.25 -10.39 -9.76
C ILE A 116 -21.95 -9.07 -9.44
N SER A 117 -23.19 -8.88 -9.93
CA SER A 117 -23.97 -7.67 -9.70
C SER A 117 -24.22 -7.40 -8.19
N ALA A 118 -24.52 -8.46 -7.43
CA ALA A 118 -24.70 -8.37 -5.98
C ALA A 118 -23.40 -7.96 -5.26
N LEU A 119 -22.26 -8.54 -5.65
CA LEU A 119 -20.96 -8.22 -5.07
C LEU A 119 -20.52 -6.80 -5.41
N GLU A 120 -20.71 -6.35 -6.65
CA GLU A 120 -20.42 -4.97 -7.07
C GLU A 120 -21.22 -3.96 -6.26
N THR A 121 -22.51 -4.24 -6.05
CA THR A 121 -23.37 -3.40 -5.22
C THR A 121 -22.88 -3.35 -3.76
N GLN A 122 -22.45 -4.49 -3.21
CA GLN A 122 -21.88 -4.54 -1.86
C GLN A 122 -20.59 -3.74 -1.74
N MET A 123 -19.68 -3.86 -2.72
CA MET A 123 -18.43 -3.08 -2.75
C MET A 123 -18.72 -1.58 -2.83
N ALA A 124 -19.67 -1.16 -3.68
CA ALA A 124 -20.07 0.24 -3.79
C ALA A 124 -20.66 0.77 -2.47
N ALA A 125 -21.52 -0.01 -1.82
CA ALA A 125 -22.11 0.37 -0.52
C ALA A 125 -21.03 0.44 0.58
N GLN A 126 -20.10 -0.52 0.62
CA GLN A 126 -19.00 -0.54 1.59
C GLN A 126 -18.06 0.65 1.38
N GLN A 127 -17.72 0.96 0.13
CA GLN A 127 -16.90 2.11 -0.20
C GLN A 127 -17.58 3.42 0.21
N ALA A 128 -18.87 3.58 -0.07
CA ALA A 128 -19.63 4.76 0.38
C ALA A 128 -19.64 4.90 1.91
N GLY A 129 -19.81 3.79 2.64
CA GLY A 129 -19.74 3.77 4.10
C GLY A 129 -18.35 4.15 4.63
N TYR A 130 -17.31 3.57 4.04
CA TYR A 130 -15.91 3.87 4.38
C TYR A 130 -15.54 5.33 4.13
N GLU A 131 -15.89 5.87 2.96
CA GLU A 131 -15.66 7.27 2.60
C GLU A 131 -16.35 8.25 3.57
N THR A 132 -17.57 7.92 3.99
CA THR A 132 -18.31 8.74 4.97
C THR A 132 -17.60 8.75 6.33
N GLN A 133 -17.16 7.59 6.81
CA GLN A 133 -16.41 7.48 8.07
C GLN A 133 -15.06 8.20 7.99
N LYS A 134 -14.36 8.07 6.87
CA LYS A 134 -13.08 8.76 6.63
C LYS A 134 -13.23 10.27 6.72
N ARG A 135 -14.27 10.84 6.07
CA ARG A 135 -14.57 12.28 6.17
C ARG A 135 -14.85 12.73 7.60
N LEU A 136 -15.60 11.94 8.37
CA LEU A 136 -15.86 12.24 9.78
C LEU A 136 -14.57 12.25 10.60
N ASN A 137 -13.71 11.26 10.40
CA ASN A 137 -12.42 11.16 11.08
C ASN A 137 -11.49 12.34 10.72
N GLU A 138 -11.47 12.75 9.46
CA GLU A 138 -10.74 13.94 8.99
C GLU A 138 -11.26 15.22 9.66
N GLN A 139 -12.60 15.39 9.74
CA GLN A 139 -13.19 16.52 10.45
C GLN A 139 -12.79 16.56 11.92
N MET A 140 -12.78 15.42 12.60
CA MET A 140 -12.33 15.33 13.99
C MET A 140 -10.86 15.70 14.14
N MET A 141 -10.00 15.24 13.22
CA MET A 141 -8.57 15.58 13.25
C MET A 141 -8.34 17.07 13.03
N GLU A 142 -9.07 17.70 12.10
CA GLU A 142 -9.00 19.14 11.88
C GLU A 142 -9.49 19.94 13.09
N MET A 143 -10.57 19.50 13.76
CA MET A 143 -11.00 20.09 15.02
C MET A 143 -9.90 19.99 16.09
N MET A 144 -9.29 18.80 16.26
CA MET A 144 -8.21 18.58 17.23
C MET A 144 -7.02 19.51 16.94
N LYS A 145 -6.61 19.67 15.68
CA LYS A 145 -5.54 20.61 15.27
C LYS A 145 -5.88 22.05 15.63
N ARG A 146 -7.13 22.49 15.42
CA ARG A 146 -7.57 23.84 15.79
C ARG A 146 -7.50 24.04 17.30
N ILE A 147 -7.95 23.06 18.07
CA ILE A 147 -7.91 23.07 19.54
C ILE A 147 -6.45 23.19 20.02
N VAL A 148 -5.55 22.36 19.52
CA VAL A 148 -4.12 22.41 19.88
C VAL A 148 -3.50 23.76 19.51
N ARG A 149 -3.82 24.29 18.32
CA ARG A 149 -3.36 25.62 17.90
C ARG A 149 -3.88 26.72 18.83
N THR A 150 -5.14 26.66 19.24
CA THR A 150 -5.70 27.64 20.19
C THR A 150 -5.04 27.57 21.56
N TYR A 151 -4.75 26.37 22.10
CA TYR A 151 -4.03 26.24 23.36
C TYR A 151 -2.59 26.77 23.27
N HIS A 152 -1.94 26.61 22.11
CA HIS A 152 -0.63 27.19 21.87
C HIS A 152 -0.68 28.73 21.87
N HIS A 153 -1.66 29.35 21.22
CA HIS A 153 -1.82 30.82 21.26
C HIS A 153 -2.16 31.32 22.67
N LEU A 154 -3.13 30.70 23.35
CA LEU A 154 -3.52 31.08 24.71
C LEU A 154 -2.39 30.86 25.74
N GLY A 155 -1.48 29.92 25.51
CA GLY A 155 -0.30 29.70 26.35
C GLY A 155 0.80 30.75 26.18
N VAL A 156 0.89 31.39 25.00
CA VAL A 156 1.85 32.46 24.71
C VAL A 156 1.27 33.81 25.15
N ASP A 157 0.00 34.08 24.86
CA ASP A 157 -0.66 35.34 25.21
C ASP A 157 -0.83 35.53 26.73
N ASN A 158 -0.94 34.45 27.51
CA ASN A 158 -1.05 34.51 28.98
C ASN A 158 0.30 34.77 29.66
N CYS A 159 1.42 34.31 29.07
CA CYS A 159 2.76 34.60 29.58
C CYS A 159 3.14 36.07 29.33
N GLU A 160 2.79 36.62 28.16
CA GLU A 160 3.15 37.98 27.78
C GLU A 160 2.30 39.03 28.51
N SER A 161 1.00 38.80 28.68
CA SER A 161 0.10 39.72 29.39
C SER A 161 0.40 39.82 30.90
N ARG A 162 0.84 38.72 31.54
CA ARG A 162 1.24 38.73 32.96
C ARG A 162 2.58 39.43 33.19
N PHE A 163 3.48 39.44 32.20
CA PHE A 163 4.78 40.12 32.29
C PHE A 163 4.65 41.65 32.17
N ILE A 164 3.74 42.14 31.33
CA ILE A 164 3.49 43.59 31.15
C ILE A 164 2.80 44.20 32.39
N HIS A 165 1.87 43.47 33.02
CA HIS A 165 1.21 43.96 34.24
C HIS A 165 2.13 44.02 35.47
N VAL A 166 3.08 43.07 35.62
CA VAL A 166 4.05 43.10 36.73
C VAL A 166 5.11 44.19 36.52
N SER A 167 5.51 44.45 35.29
CA SER A 167 6.51 45.49 34.97
C SER A 167 5.97 46.92 35.23
N ASN A 168 4.69 47.18 34.95
CA ASN A 168 4.07 48.49 35.24
C ASN A 168 3.82 48.76 36.74
N SER A 169 3.75 47.72 37.58
CA SER A 169 3.64 47.91 39.04
C SER A 169 5.01 48.14 39.71
N ALA A 170 6.12 47.90 39.02
CA ALA A 170 7.46 48.16 39.53
C ALA A 170 7.98 49.58 39.24
N GLU A 171 7.40 50.31 38.28
CA GLU A 171 7.82 51.68 37.94
C GLU A 171 7.01 52.81 38.61
N LEU A 172 5.97 52.49 39.38
CA LEU A 172 5.13 53.48 40.09
C LEU A 172 5.34 53.50 41.62
N GLY A 173 6.48 52.99 42.09
CA GLY A 173 6.83 52.95 43.51
C GLY A 173 8.28 53.35 43.79
N CYS A 174 8.63 54.62 43.53
CA CYS A 174 9.70 55.39 44.19
C CYS A 174 9.39 56.89 44.04
#